data_AF-A0AAQ3R6K2-F1
#
_entry.id   AF-A0AAQ3R6K2-F1
#
_cell.length_a   1.000
_cell.length_b   1.000
_cell.length_c   1.000
_cell.angle_alpha   90.00
_cell.angle_beta   90.00
_cell.angle_gamma   90.00
#
_symmetry.space_group_name_H-M   'P 1'
#
loop_
_entity.id
_entity.type
_entity.pdbx_description
1 polymer ?
#
loop_
_entity_poly.entity_id
_entity_poly.type
_entity_poly.pdbx_seq_one_letter_code
_entity_poly.pdbx_strand_id
1 'polypeptide(L)'
;MASLQPVIAWDYQFAPNAQKSRNYLYATKTPFKICEQPFVLPRPILSAIGITYRRIPVLSIGKDVFCDTISFMDAMQSLLGSQGLRKSPGDRAFEAWGYRSFWICLAVVPSKLVTKELATDRADLFEVFSRTDFADLRQNAFGELRSLFDTAENEFLTSEGSFIGGANDCGMADIHAIWMIKWAVQTVGVSEEPQLGEKFYPRVWRWINSLQNHDGAIEKDQKISQEEAKAIIMGSQYAVPDIGFDANDPVGLKPGDAAAVEATDAQPGKYPQKGRLVGLSARQAVLEMENGLRVHFPRVGYTIKQG
;
A
#
# COMPACT_ATOMS: atom_id res chain seq x y z
N MET A 1 20.96 14.56 -13.09
CA MET A 1 20.09 13.45 -12.69
C MET A 1 18.90 13.46 -13.62
N ALA A 2 18.49 12.33 -14.20
CA ALA A 2 17.25 12.29 -14.96
C ALA A 2 16.09 12.69 -14.04
N SER A 3 15.16 13.51 -14.54
CA SER A 3 13.94 13.84 -13.81
C SER A 3 13.15 12.55 -13.53
N LEU A 4 12.65 12.40 -12.31
CA LEU A 4 11.75 11.31 -11.94
C LEU A 4 10.59 11.23 -12.95
N GLN A 5 10.27 10.04 -13.43
CA GLN A 5 9.11 9.86 -14.31
C GLN A 5 7.81 10.17 -13.54
N PRO A 6 6.72 10.53 -14.24
CA PRO A 6 5.44 10.83 -13.58
C PRO A 6 4.96 9.68 -12.69
N VAL A 7 4.52 10.01 -11.49
CA VAL A 7 3.93 9.07 -10.54
C VAL A 7 2.42 9.19 -10.58
N ILE A 8 1.74 8.06 -10.72
CA ILE A 8 0.28 7.98 -10.65
C ILE A 8 -0.11 6.95 -9.59
N ALA A 9 -1.16 7.26 -8.82
CA ALA A 9 -1.83 6.34 -7.93
C ALA A 9 -3.22 6.02 -8.50
N TRP A 10 -3.46 4.75 -8.79
CA TRP A 10 -4.77 4.23 -9.17
C TRP A 10 -5.43 3.69 -7.92
N ASP A 11 -6.21 4.53 -7.27
CA ASP A 11 -6.74 4.23 -5.95
C ASP A 11 -8.04 4.95 -5.62
N TYR A 12 -8.47 4.81 -4.37
CA TYR A 12 -9.55 5.59 -3.77
C TYR A 12 -9.14 5.97 -2.35
N GLN A 13 -9.59 7.13 -1.89
CA GLN A 13 -9.17 7.74 -0.62
C GLN A 13 -9.33 6.82 0.59
N PHE A 14 -10.42 6.03 0.63
CA PHE A 14 -10.73 5.15 1.77
C PHE A 14 -9.77 3.95 1.91
N ALA A 15 -8.96 3.61 0.89
CA ALA A 15 -8.09 2.43 0.93
C ALA A 15 -6.91 2.64 1.88
N PRO A 16 -6.71 1.80 2.91
CA PRO A 16 -5.60 2.00 3.84
C PRO A 16 -4.21 1.88 3.19
N ASN A 17 -4.03 0.91 2.28
CA ASN A 17 -2.76 0.77 1.53
C ASN A 17 -2.52 1.96 0.59
N ALA A 18 -3.57 2.62 0.11
CA ALA A 18 -3.44 3.83 -0.70
C ALA A 18 -2.92 4.97 0.16
N GLN A 19 -3.49 5.14 1.35
CA GLN A 19 -3.02 6.12 2.33
C GLN A 19 -1.57 5.86 2.78
N LYS A 20 -1.13 4.59 2.91
CA LYS A 20 0.27 4.23 3.17
C LYS A 20 1.20 4.80 2.08
N SER A 21 0.85 4.57 0.82
CA SER A 21 1.64 5.04 -0.34
C SER A 21 1.62 6.57 -0.46
N ARG A 22 0.48 7.19 -0.19
CA ARG A 22 0.35 8.65 -0.18
C ARG A 22 1.10 9.30 0.99
N ASN A 23 1.11 8.69 2.19
CA ASN A 23 1.94 9.16 3.31
C ASN A 23 3.42 9.21 2.89
N TYR A 24 3.91 8.16 2.23
CA TYR A 24 5.26 8.12 1.69
C TYR A 24 5.49 9.25 0.69
N LEU A 25 4.62 9.39 -0.32
CA LEU A 25 4.75 10.41 -1.36
C LEU A 25 4.73 11.85 -0.83
N TYR A 26 3.89 12.14 0.17
CA TYR A 26 3.89 13.44 0.83
C TYR A 26 5.15 13.66 1.67
N ALA A 27 5.60 12.65 2.43
CA ALA A 27 6.81 12.76 3.25
C ALA A 27 8.06 13.01 2.40
N THR A 28 8.15 12.39 1.21
CA THR A 28 9.23 12.63 0.24
C THR A 28 8.99 13.84 -0.67
N LYS A 29 7.86 14.55 -0.50
CA LYS A 29 7.43 15.68 -1.36
C LYS A 29 7.44 15.32 -2.84
N THR A 30 7.13 14.07 -3.16
CA THR A 30 7.08 13.58 -4.55
C THR A 30 5.77 14.03 -5.20
N PRO A 31 5.80 14.76 -6.32
CA PRO A 31 4.60 15.07 -7.08
C PRO A 31 3.97 13.79 -7.64
N PHE A 32 2.66 13.64 -7.47
CA PHE A 32 1.91 12.51 -8.03
C PHE A 32 0.51 12.94 -8.45
N LYS A 33 -0.11 12.11 -9.28
CA LYS A 33 -1.51 12.24 -9.69
C LYS A 33 -2.35 11.06 -9.20
N ILE A 34 -3.65 11.25 -9.06
CA ILE A 34 -4.60 10.24 -8.60
C ILE A 34 -5.59 9.95 -9.73
N CYS A 35 -5.67 8.69 -10.16
CA CYS A 35 -6.69 8.19 -11.06
C CYS A 35 -7.69 7.35 -10.26
N GLU A 36 -8.82 7.96 -9.90
CA GLU A 36 -9.79 7.40 -8.97
C GLU A 36 -10.40 6.08 -9.48
N GLN A 37 -10.40 5.05 -8.63
CA GLN A 37 -10.94 3.73 -8.92
C GLN A 37 -12.26 3.50 -8.17
N PRO A 38 -13.17 2.67 -8.72
CA PRO A 38 -14.37 2.28 -7.99
C PRO A 38 -14.04 1.64 -6.63
N PHE A 39 -14.96 1.72 -5.66
CA PHE A 39 -14.72 1.15 -4.32
C PHE A 39 -14.78 -0.40 -4.32
N VAL A 40 -15.69 -0.98 -5.11
CA VAL A 40 -15.89 -2.43 -5.32
C VAL A 40 -15.71 -2.78 -6.80
N LEU A 41 -15.39 -4.03 -7.12
CA LEU A 41 -15.20 -4.48 -8.50
C LEU A 41 -16.46 -4.20 -9.36
N PRO A 42 -16.33 -4.01 -10.70
CA PRO A 42 -15.10 -4.12 -11.50
C PRO A 42 -14.16 -2.90 -11.44
N ARG A 43 -12.98 -3.01 -12.05
CA ARG A 43 -11.96 -1.95 -12.19
C ARG A 43 -11.68 -1.65 -13.67
N PRO A 44 -12.66 -1.09 -14.42
CA PRO A 44 -12.55 -0.98 -15.88
C PRO A 44 -11.35 -0.16 -16.34
N ILE A 45 -10.93 0.85 -15.57
CA ILE A 45 -9.78 1.71 -15.87
C ILE A 45 -8.49 0.90 -15.91
N LEU A 46 -8.23 0.12 -14.86
CA LEU A 46 -7.06 -0.76 -14.75
C LEU A 46 -7.10 -1.88 -15.79
N SER A 47 -8.26 -2.52 -15.99
CA SER A 47 -8.40 -3.56 -17.01
C SER A 47 -8.16 -3.03 -18.43
N ALA A 48 -8.53 -1.78 -18.72
CA ALA A 48 -8.28 -1.14 -20.02
C ALA A 48 -6.80 -0.86 -20.32
N ILE A 49 -5.92 -0.98 -19.32
CA ILE A 49 -4.46 -0.92 -19.48
C ILE A 49 -3.79 -2.28 -19.20
N GLY A 50 -4.57 -3.37 -19.15
CA GLY A 50 -4.05 -4.74 -19.00
C GLY A 50 -3.81 -5.19 -17.56
N ILE A 51 -4.18 -4.37 -16.56
CA ILE A 51 -4.02 -4.73 -15.15
C ILE A 51 -5.25 -5.49 -14.66
N THR A 52 -5.06 -6.77 -14.34
CA THR A 52 -6.10 -7.67 -13.81
C THR A 52 -6.01 -7.84 -12.29
N TYR A 53 -4.91 -7.40 -11.68
CA TYR A 53 -4.72 -7.41 -10.24
C TYR A 53 -5.84 -6.63 -9.52
N ARG A 54 -6.49 -7.27 -8.54
CA ARG A 54 -7.72 -6.72 -7.94
C ARG A 54 -7.52 -5.68 -6.85
N ARG A 55 -6.39 -5.70 -6.14
CA ARG A 55 -6.20 -4.84 -4.95
C ARG A 55 -5.81 -3.44 -5.36
N ILE A 56 -6.00 -2.52 -4.42
CA ILE A 56 -5.72 -1.09 -4.56
C ILE A 56 -4.84 -0.69 -3.36
N PRO A 57 -3.83 0.17 -3.55
CA PRO A 57 -3.49 0.90 -4.77
C PRO A 57 -2.78 0.02 -5.80
N VAL A 58 -2.95 0.39 -7.08
CA VAL A 58 -1.93 0.14 -8.09
C VAL A 58 -1.19 1.47 -8.27
N LEU A 59 0.13 1.44 -8.36
CA LEU A 59 0.99 2.62 -8.46
C LEU A 59 1.83 2.52 -9.72
N SER A 60 2.36 3.62 -10.22
CA SER A 60 3.32 3.59 -11.32
C SER A 60 4.30 4.73 -11.24
N ILE A 61 5.45 4.51 -11.87
CA ILE A 61 6.50 5.49 -12.09
C ILE A 61 6.84 5.37 -13.58
N GLY A 62 6.32 6.26 -14.40
CA GLY A 62 6.30 6.06 -15.85
C GLY A 62 5.65 4.72 -16.21
N LYS A 63 6.32 3.91 -17.05
CA LYS A 63 5.82 2.59 -17.53
C LYS A 63 5.98 1.43 -16.55
N ASP A 64 6.59 1.63 -15.40
CA ASP A 64 6.71 0.62 -14.35
C ASP A 64 5.51 0.72 -13.39
N VAL A 65 4.69 -0.32 -13.35
CA VAL A 65 3.48 -0.46 -12.55
C VAL A 65 3.75 -1.38 -11.36
N PHE A 66 3.25 -1.02 -10.18
CA PHE A 66 3.47 -1.74 -8.92
C PHE A 66 2.12 -2.12 -8.33
N CYS A 67 1.92 -3.42 -8.11
CA CYS A 67 0.70 -3.96 -7.50
C CYS A 67 0.79 -4.03 -5.96
N ASP A 68 1.94 -3.69 -5.37
CA ASP A 68 2.14 -3.67 -3.93
C ASP A 68 2.94 -2.42 -3.50
N THR A 69 2.61 -1.90 -2.33
CA THR A 69 3.29 -0.74 -1.74
C THR A 69 4.77 -1.00 -1.43
N ILE A 70 5.15 -2.25 -1.14
CA ILE A 70 6.53 -2.63 -0.83
C ILE A 70 7.42 -2.43 -2.05
N SER A 71 7.06 -3.03 -3.18
CA SER A 71 7.86 -2.93 -4.41
C SER A 71 7.91 -1.48 -4.91
N PHE A 72 6.81 -0.74 -4.79
CA PHE A 72 6.75 0.68 -5.11
C PHE A 72 7.70 1.53 -4.24
N MET A 73 7.62 1.40 -2.91
CA MET A 73 8.46 2.20 -2.01
C MET A 73 9.93 1.83 -2.12
N ASP A 74 10.26 0.54 -2.32
CA ASP A 74 11.65 0.12 -2.56
C ASP A 74 12.20 0.75 -3.86
N ALA A 75 11.40 0.79 -4.94
CA ALA A 75 11.77 1.46 -6.19
C ALA A 75 11.93 2.98 -5.99
N MET A 76 10.97 3.63 -5.34
CA MET A 76 11.03 5.07 -5.04
C MET A 76 12.24 5.44 -4.19
N GLN A 77 12.55 4.67 -3.13
CA GLN A 77 13.73 4.91 -2.30
C GLN A 77 15.02 4.79 -3.12
N SER A 78 15.09 3.82 -4.04
CA SER A 78 16.23 3.69 -4.93
C SER A 78 16.37 4.87 -5.91
N LEU A 79 15.25 5.34 -6.47
CA LEU A 79 15.23 6.45 -7.44
C LEU A 79 15.52 7.81 -6.80
N LEU A 80 15.03 8.04 -5.59
CA LEU A 80 15.26 9.27 -4.83
C LEU A 80 16.66 9.34 -4.21
N GLY A 81 17.29 8.19 -3.95
CA GLY A 81 18.61 8.13 -3.32
C GLY A 81 18.64 8.88 -1.99
N SER A 82 19.49 9.90 -1.87
CA SER A 82 19.59 10.71 -0.65
C SER A 82 18.38 11.62 -0.38
N GLN A 83 17.46 11.78 -1.35
CA GLN A 83 16.19 12.50 -1.17
C GLN A 83 15.06 11.60 -0.65
N GLY A 84 15.30 10.30 -0.52
CA GLY A 84 14.38 9.36 0.08
C GLY A 84 14.26 9.54 1.60
N LEU A 85 13.33 8.81 2.21
CA LEU A 85 13.16 8.83 3.66
C LEU A 85 14.32 8.09 4.34
N ARG A 86 14.67 8.55 5.55
CA ARG A 86 15.68 7.89 6.40
C ARG A 86 15.31 6.42 6.62
N LYS A 87 16.28 5.53 6.43
CA LYS A 87 16.17 4.10 6.71
C LYS A 87 16.80 3.74 8.05
N SER A 88 16.34 2.65 8.65
CA SER A 88 16.92 2.05 9.84
C SER A 88 17.02 0.53 9.71
N PRO A 89 17.92 -0.14 10.44
CA PRO A 89 17.94 -1.60 10.52
C PRO A 89 16.61 -2.22 11.01
N GLY A 90 15.81 -1.43 11.74
CA GLY A 90 14.51 -1.85 12.28
C GLY A 90 13.34 -1.73 11.29
N ASP A 91 13.52 -1.15 10.11
CA ASP A 91 12.40 -0.83 9.20
C ASP A 91 11.52 -2.04 8.89
N ARG A 92 12.11 -3.23 8.69
CA ARG A 92 11.37 -4.46 8.42
C ARG A 92 10.61 -5.00 9.65
N ALA A 93 11.09 -4.72 10.86
CA ALA A 93 10.36 -5.05 12.09
C ALA A 93 9.15 -4.13 12.25
N PHE A 94 9.31 -2.82 12.01
CA PHE A 94 8.20 -1.87 11.99
C PHE A 94 7.19 -2.18 10.88
N GLU A 95 7.66 -2.66 9.73
CA GLU A 95 6.78 -3.12 8.66
C GLU A 95 5.95 -4.32 9.09
N ALA A 96 6.57 -5.35 9.67
CA ALA A 96 5.85 -6.51 10.19
C ALA A 96 4.82 -6.12 11.27
N TRP A 97 5.19 -5.21 12.18
CA TRP A 97 4.29 -4.66 13.19
C TRP A 97 3.12 -3.89 12.56
N GLY A 98 3.40 -3.02 11.59
CA GLY A 98 2.37 -2.30 10.83
C GLY A 98 1.43 -3.23 10.07
N TYR A 99 1.94 -4.32 9.48
CA TYR A 99 1.09 -5.35 8.87
C TYR A 99 0.26 -6.12 9.90
N ARG A 100 0.73 -6.31 11.14
CA ARG A 100 -0.14 -6.85 12.19
C ARG A 100 -1.29 -5.90 12.51
N SER A 101 -1.03 -4.60 12.54
CA SER A 101 -2.07 -3.58 12.77
C SER A 101 -3.15 -3.56 11.68
N PHE A 102 -2.84 -4.03 10.46
CA PHE A 102 -3.84 -4.19 9.39
C PHE A 102 -5.00 -5.09 9.81
N TRP A 103 -4.69 -6.29 10.28
CA TRP A 103 -5.71 -7.28 10.66
C TRP A 103 -6.56 -6.81 11.85
N ILE A 104 -5.93 -6.14 12.82
CA ILE A 104 -6.63 -5.56 13.97
C ILE A 104 -7.58 -4.45 13.51
N CYS A 105 -7.11 -3.54 12.66
CA CYS A 105 -7.89 -2.39 12.25
C CYS A 105 -9.02 -2.73 11.25
N LEU A 106 -8.97 -3.86 10.54
CA LEU A 106 -10.13 -4.31 9.75
C LEU A 106 -11.35 -4.58 10.64
N ALA A 107 -11.14 -5.10 11.85
CA ALA A 107 -12.21 -5.40 12.79
C ALA A 107 -12.75 -4.15 13.51
N VAL A 108 -12.04 -3.00 13.50
CA VAL A 108 -12.56 -1.76 14.10
C VAL A 108 -13.50 -0.98 13.17
N VAL A 109 -13.63 -1.40 11.90
CA VAL A 109 -14.53 -0.78 10.92
C VAL A 109 -15.97 -0.78 11.46
N PRO A 110 -16.65 0.38 11.51
CA PRO A 110 -18.05 0.44 11.91
C PRO A 110 -18.91 -0.48 11.05
N SER A 111 -19.76 -1.30 11.68
CA SER A 111 -20.63 -2.25 10.96
C SER A 111 -21.53 -1.57 9.91
N LYS A 112 -21.89 -0.30 10.13
CA LYS A 112 -22.67 0.52 9.16
C LYS A 112 -21.95 0.73 7.82
N LEU A 113 -20.62 0.62 7.78
CA LEU A 113 -19.82 0.72 6.54
C LEU A 113 -19.66 -0.64 5.84
N VAL A 114 -19.97 -1.74 6.52
CA VAL A 114 -19.90 -3.10 5.96
C VAL A 114 -21.23 -3.45 5.30
N THR A 115 -21.45 -2.89 4.11
CA THR A 115 -22.64 -3.20 3.31
C THR A 115 -22.59 -4.64 2.78
N LYS A 116 -23.74 -5.20 2.37
CA LYS A 116 -23.79 -6.53 1.74
C LYS A 116 -22.93 -6.62 0.48
N GLU A 117 -22.91 -5.55 -0.31
CA GLU A 117 -22.08 -5.45 -1.52
C GLU A 117 -20.60 -5.49 -1.16
N LEU A 118 -20.17 -4.70 -0.15
CA LEU A 118 -18.78 -4.72 0.31
C LEU A 118 -18.40 -6.09 0.88
N ALA A 119 -19.24 -6.69 1.72
CA ALA A 119 -18.99 -8.00 2.30
C ALA A 119 -18.84 -9.09 1.21
N THR A 120 -19.67 -9.02 0.17
CA THR A 120 -19.62 -9.96 -0.97
C THR A 120 -18.36 -9.74 -1.80
N ASP A 121 -18.02 -8.49 -2.11
CA ASP A 121 -16.79 -8.19 -2.84
C ASP A 121 -15.55 -8.65 -2.07
N ARG A 122 -15.49 -8.35 -0.77
CA ARG A 122 -14.32 -8.61 0.08
C ARG A 122 -14.24 -10.04 0.60
N ALA A 123 -15.24 -10.89 0.37
CA ALA A 123 -15.26 -12.27 0.86
C ALA A 123 -14.01 -13.07 0.43
N ASP A 124 -13.51 -12.84 -0.78
CA ASP A 124 -12.32 -13.53 -1.31
C ASP A 124 -10.98 -12.98 -0.80
N LEU A 125 -11.02 -11.90 -0.01
CA LEU A 125 -9.84 -11.19 0.51
C LEU A 125 -9.79 -11.23 2.04
N PHE A 126 -10.92 -10.91 2.68
CA PHE A 126 -11.00 -10.64 4.11
C PHE A 126 -12.28 -11.25 4.69
N GLU A 127 -12.20 -12.52 5.08
CA GLU A 127 -13.31 -13.28 5.66
C GLU A 127 -13.92 -12.60 6.91
N VAL A 128 -13.15 -11.75 7.59
CA VAL A 128 -13.61 -10.99 8.77
C VAL A 128 -14.90 -10.22 8.50
N PHE A 129 -15.07 -9.64 7.30
CA PHE A 129 -16.28 -8.88 6.95
C PHE A 129 -17.51 -9.77 6.69
N SER A 130 -17.32 -11.09 6.57
CA SER A 130 -18.40 -12.06 6.40
C SER A 130 -18.80 -12.74 7.72
N ARG A 131 -18.15 -12.41 8.84
CA ARG A 131 -18.46 -12.99 10.14
C ARG A 131 -19.79 -12.46 10.70
N THR A 132 -20.58 -13.36 11.26
CA THR A 132 -21.87 -13.03 11.88
C THR A 132 -21.73 -12.27 13.20
N ASP A 133 -20.60 -12.42 13.89
CA ASP A 133 -20.28 -11.77 15.17
C ASP A 133 -19.33 -10.57 15.01
N PHE A 134 -19.28 -9.97 13.81
CA PHE A 134 -18.40 -8.83 13.51
C PHE A 134 -18.59 -7.65 14.48
N ALA A 135 -19.81 -7.42 14.97
CA ALA A 135 -20.07 -6.37 15.95
C ALA A 135 -19.37 -6.61 17.30
N ASP A 136 -19.32 -7.86 17.76
CA ASP A 136 -18.63 -8.24 19.01
C ASP A 136 -17.11 -8.19 18.82
N LEU A 137 -16.62 -8.58 17.64
CA LEU A 137 -15.22 -8.43 17.27
C LEU A 137 -14.74 -6.99 17.35
N ARG A 138 -15.58 -6.02 16.98
CA ARG A 138 -15.20 -4.60 17.03
C ARG A 138 -14.78 -4.17 18.44
N GLN A 139 -15.50 -4.62 19.46
CA GLN A 139 -15.16 -4.29 20.85
C GLN A 139 -13.83 -4.91 21.28
N ASN A 140 -13.59 -6.19 20.94
CA ASN A 140 -12.30 -6.84 21.22
C ASN A 140 -11.14 -6.20 20.43
N ALA A 141 -11.39 -5.80 19.19
CA ALA A 141 -10.41 -5.14 18.33
C ALA A 141 -9.96 -3.79 18.89
N PHE A 142 -10.80 -3.09 19.65
CA PHE A 142 -10.35 -1.91 20.41
C PHE A 142 -9.36 -2.24 21.51
N GLY A 143 -9.52 -3.39 22.18
CA GLY A 143 -8.52 -3.89 23.14
C GLY A 143 -7.17 -4.14 22.46
N GLU A 144 -7.17 -4.80 21.30
CA GLU A 144 -5.95 -5.02 20.52
C GLU A 144 -5.35 -3.71 20.00
N LEU A 145 -6.17 -2.79 19.47
CA LEU A 145 -5.71 -1.49 18.98
C LEU A 145 -5.13 -0.65 20.11
N ARG A 146 -5.72 -0.70 21.31
CA ARG A 146 -5.20 -0.05 22.50
C ARG A 146 -3.82 -0.58 22.88
N SER A 147 -3.57 -1.88 22.74
CA SER A 147 -2.25 -2.47 22.95
C SER A 147 -1.21 -1.94 21.95
N LEU A 148 -1.59 -1.77 20.68
CA LEU A 148 -0.72 -1.15 19.67
C LEU A 148 -0.43 0.33 19.98
N PHE A 149 -1.44 1.07 20.45
CA PHE A 149 -1.27 2.46 20.87
C PHE A 149 -0.30 2.55 22.06
N ASP A 150 -0.45 1.66 23.04
CA ASP A 150 0.44 1.62 24.20
C ASP A 150 1.89 1.34 23.81
N THR A 151 2.12 0.38 22.91
CA THR A 151 3.45 0.10 22.34
C THR A 151 4.01 1.33 21.64
N ALA A 152 3.24 1.97 20.76
CA ALA A 152 3.71 3.14 20.02
C ALA A 152 4.01 4.33 20.94
N GLU A 153 3.12 4.62 21.89
CA GLU A 153 3.24 5.71 22.87
C GLU A 153 4.47 5.54 23.77
N ASN A 154 4.65 4.34 24.32
CA ASN A 154 5.60 4.09 25.40
C ASN A 154 6.93 3.47 24.95
N GLU A 155 7.03 2.95 23.73
CA GLU A 155 8.25 2.31 23.23
C GLU A 155 8.81 2.99 21.98
N PHE A 156 7.96 3.37 21.02
CA PHE A 156 8.43 3.90 19.73
C PHE A 156 8.65 5.42 19.75
N LEU A 157 7.77 6.14 20.45
CA LEU A 157 7.69 7.60 20.44
C LEU A 157 8.22 8.23 21.74
N THR A 158 9.11 7.54 22.45
CA THR A 158 9.59 7.90 23.81
C THR A 158 10.36 9.22 23.90
N SER A 159 10.80 9.76 22.78
CA SER A 159 11.60 10.99 22.70
C SER A 159 10.75 12.21 22.31
N GLU A 160 11.34 13.40 22.40
CA GLU A 160 10.60 14.66 22.14
C GLU A 160 10.17 14.83 20.68
N GLY A 161 10.87 14.23 19.72
CA GLY A 161 10.51 14.28 18.30
C GLY A 161 9.17 13.60 17.99
N SER A 162 8.51 14.04 16.90
CA SER A 162 7.21 13.51 16.47
C SER A 162 7.28 12.11 15.87
N PHE A 163 8.47 11.64 15.50
CA PHE A 163 8.66 10.40 14.73
C PHE A 163 9.50 9.37 15.51
N ILE A 164 9.43 8.11 15.06
CA ILE A 164 10.07 6.96 15.70
C ILE A 164 11.57 7.20 15.89
N GLY A 165 12.03 6.96 17.12
CA GLY A 165 13.42 7.21 17.54
C GLY A 165 13.71 8.67 17.88
N GLY A 166 12.70 9.51 18.07
CA GLY A 166 12.86 10.92 18.45
C GLY A 166 13.26 11.85 17.32
N ALA A 167 13.05 11.43 16.07
CA ALA A 167 13.35 12.25 14.91
C ALA A 167 12.32 13.38 14.75
N ASN A 168 12.78 14.50 14.16
CA ASN A 168 11.93 15.63 13.76
C ASN A 168 11.34 15.44 12.36
N ASP A 169 11.92 14.52 11.58
CA ASP A 169 11.53 14.18 10.22
C ASP A 169 11.08 12.70 10.11
N CYS A 170 10.14 12.45 9.19
CA CYS A 170 9.56 11.15 8.95
C CYS A 170 10.59 10.19 8.32
N GLY A 171 10.72 8.98 8.86
CA GLY A 171 11.52 7.90 8.29
C GLY A 171 10.66 6.76 7.71
N MET A 172 11.33 5.78 7.10
CA MET A 172 10.65 4.57 6.61
C MET A 172 9.97 3.79 7.73
N ALA A 173 10.58 3.71 8.92
CA ALA A 173 9.97 3.12 10.11
C ALA A 173 8.58 3.71 10.40
N ASP A 174 8.43 5.03 10.28
CA ASP A 174 7.16 5.72 10.51
C ASP A 174 6.10 5.32 9.49
N ILE A 175 6.44 5.35 8.19
CA ILE A 175 5.53 4.95 7.10
C ILE A 175 5.08 3.50 7.28
N HIS A 176 6.01 2.62 7.66
CA HIS A 176 5.75 1.21 7.85
C HIS A 176 4.85 0.93 9.05
N ALA A 177 5.03 1.65 10.16
CA ALA A 177 4.29 1.41 11.39
C ALA A 177 2.93 2.13 11.43
N ILE A 178 2.85 3.40 11.01
CA ILE A 178 1.70 4.27 11.34
C ILE A 178 0.43 3.99 10.52
N TRP A 179 0.58 3.49 9.30
CA TRP A 179 -0.42 3.66 8.24
C TRP A 179 -1.84 3.18 8.61
N MET A 180 -2.00 2.02 9.25
CA MET A 180 -3.31 1.53 9.67
C MET A 180 -3.85 2.23 10.91
N ILE A 181 -2.99 2.62 11.84
CA ILE A 181 -3.39 3.38 13.02
C ILE A 181 -3.94 4.75 12.59
N LYS A 182 -3.19 5.45 11.72
CA LYS A 182 -3.63 6.72 11.14
C LYS A 182 -4.94 6.56 10.37
N TRP A 183 -5.06 5.53 9.53
CA TRP A 183 -6.29 5.23 8.81
C TRP A 183 -7.47 4.98 9.77
N ALA A 184 -7.28 4.15 10.79
CA ALA A 184 -8.33 3.84 11.76
C ALA A 184 -8.82 5.12 12.48
N VAL A 185 -7.90 5.97 12.92
CA VAL A 185 -8.22 7.24 13.61
C VAL A 185 -8.90 8.23 12.67
N GLN A 186 -8.29 8.54 11.52
CA GLN A 186 -8.72 9.65 10.67
C GLN A 186 -9.78 9.30 9.63
N THR A 187 -9.92 8.02 9.25
CA THR A 187 -10.83 7.57 8.18
C THR A 187 -12.01 6.74 8.69
N VAL A 188 -11.80 5.98 9.77
CA VAL A 188 -12.74 4.94 10.22
C VAL A 188 -13.47 5.33 11.52
N GLY A 189 -13.16 6.51 12.06
CA GLY A 189 -13.85 7.10 13.21
C GLY A 189 -13.34 6.64 14.57
N VAL A 190 -12.16 6.00 14.65
CA VAL A 190 -11.57 5.63 15.95
C VAL A 190 -11.23 6.85 16.80
N SER A 191 -11.10 8.04 16.19
CA SER A 191 -10.99 9.31 16.90
C SER A 191 -12.12 9.58 17.90
N GLU A 192 -13.29 8.96 17.72
CA GLU A 192 -14.46 9.13 18.58
C GLU A 192 -14.43 8.19 19.81
N GLU A 193 -13.50 7.23 19.86
CA GLU A 193 -13.43 6.21 20.91
C GLU A 193 -12.64 6.75 22.12
N PRO A 194 -13.31 7.04 23.27
CA PRO A 194 -12.70 7.82 24.35
C PRO A 194 -11.44 7.20 24.95
N GLN A 195 -11.34 5.88 24.96
CA GLN A 195 -10.20 5.14 25.52
C GLN A 195 -8.95 5.22 24.64
N LEU A 196 -9.06 5.71 23.40
CA LEU A 196 -7.95 5.88 22.45
C LEU A 196 -7.64 7.37 22.16
N GLY A 197 -8.27 8.28 22.90
CA GLY A 197 -8.12 9.72 22.69
C GLY A 197 -6.75 10.29 23.09
N GLU A 198 -6.48 11.51 22.61
CA GLU A 198 -5.21 12.24 22.80
C GLU A 198 -4.82 12.42 24.27
N LYS A 199 -5.80 12.50 25.18
CA LYS A 199 -5.56 12.54 26.62
C LYS A 199 -4.73 11.36 27.13
N PHE A 200 -4.91 10.16 26.56
CA PHE A 200 -4.24 8.94 26.99
C PHE A 200 -3.01 8.62 26.13
N TYR A 201 -3.00 9.03 24.86
CA TYR A 201 -1.95 8.70 23.90
C TYR A 201 -1.42 9.95 23.17
N PRO A 202 -0.95 10.99 23.88
CA PRO A 202 -0.60 12.27 23.27
C PRO A 202 0.48 12.16 22.19
N ARG A 203 1.43 11.24 22.32
CA ARG A 203 2.53 11.09 21.34
C ARG A 203 2.06 10.39 20.08
N VAL A 204 1.20 9.37 20.20
CA VAL A 204 0.56 8.73 19.03
C VAL A 204 -0.26 9.75 18.24
N TRP A 205 -1.04 10.59 18.91
CA TRP A 205 -1.82 11.64 18.25
C TRP A 205 -0.93 12.70 17.58
N ARG A 206 0.15 13.12 18.24
CA ARG A 206 1.18 13.97 17.62
C ARG A 206 1.79 13.32 16.38
N TRP A 207 2.10 12.03 16.42
CA TRP A 207 2.67 11.27 15.30
C TRP A 207 1.70 11.23 14.11
N ILE A 208 0.43 10.91 14.37
CA ILE A 208 -0.65 10.92 13.36
C ILE A 208 -0.78 12.29 12.70
N ASN A 209 -0.82 13.36 13.50
CA ASN A 209 -1.01 14.73 13.05
C ASN A 209 0.24 15.33 12.39
N SER A 210 1.40 14.68 12.51
CA SER A 210 2.64 15.11 11.85
C SER A 210 2.73 14.64 10.39
N LEU A 211 1.80 13.77 9.93
CA LEU A 211 1.65 13.39 8.53
C LEU A 211 0.42 14.04 7.91
N GLN A 212 0.45 14.24 6.60
CA GLN A 212 -0.65 14.85 5.87
C GLN A 212 -1.96 14.06 6.04
N ASN A 213 -3.06 14.78 6.23
CA ASN A 213 -4.39 14.18 6.21
C ASN A 213 -4.75 13.76 4.77
N HIS A 214 -5.51 12.69 4.62
CA HIS A 214 -6.01 12.28 3.28
C HIS A 214 -7.45 12.72 3.17
N ASP A 215 -7.67 13.93 2.69
CA ASP A 215 -8.99 14.52 2.47
C ASP A 215 -9.15 15.09 1.06
N GLY A 216 -10.41 15.37 0.70
CA GLY A 216 -10.74 15.87 -0.63
C GLY A 216 -10.13 17.24 -0.95
N ALA A 217 -9.68 18.01 0.04
CA ALA A 217 -9.04 19.31 -0.19
C ALA A 217 -7.59 19.12 -0.64
N ILE A 218 -6.84 18.27 0.07
CA ILE A 218 -5.44 17.95 -0.27
C ILE A 218 -5.33 17.27 -1.64
N GLU A 219 -6.33 16.46 -2.00
CA GLU A 219 -6.31 15.65 -3.22
C GLU A 219 -6.84 16.38 -4.46
N LYS A 220 -7.46 17.55 -4.29
CA LYS A 220 -8.26 18.22 -5.34
C LYS A 220 -7.48 18.44 -6.63
N ASP A 221 -6.25 18.91 -6.53
CA ASP A 221 -5.41 19.27 -7.68
C ASP A 221 -4.55 18.11 -8.21
N GLN A 222 -4.70 16.92 -7.59
CA GLN A 222 -4.00 15.71 -7.97
C GLN A 222 -4.85 14.77 -8.81
N LYS A 223 -6.18 14.90 -8.76
CA LYS A 223 -7.09 14.02 -9.53
C LYS A 223 -6.98 14.29 -11.03
N ILE A 224 -6.89 13.21 -11.80
CA ILE A 224 -6.84 13.23 -13.28
C ILE A 224 -7.85 12.23 -13.85
N SER A 225 -8.25 12.42 -15.11
CA SER A 225 -9.17 11.51 -15.79
C SER A 225 -8.49 10.18 -16.16
N GLN A 226 -9.29 9.17 -16.50
CA GLN A 226 -8.78 7.90 -17.04
C GLN A 226 -7.97 8.11 -18.33
N GLU A 227 -8.45 8.97 -19.22
CA GLU A 227 -7.83 9.27 -20.51
C GLU A 227 -6.47 9.94 -20.31
N GLU A 228 -6.41 10.90 -19.40
CA GLU A 228 -5.16 11.58 -19.02
C GLU A 228 -4.17 10.61 -18.37
N ALA A 229 -4.62 9.80 -17.40
CA ALA A 229 -3.77 8.80 -16.75
C ALA A 229 -3.19 7.80 -17.77
N LYS A 230 -4.02 7.31 -18.70
CA LYS A 230 -3.60 6.41 -19.77
C LYS A 230 -2.62 7.09 -20.73
N ALA A 231 -2.84 8.35 -21.10
CA ALA A 231 -1.93 9.10 -21.96
C ALA A 231 -0.56 9.29 -21.30
N ILE A 232 -0.53 9.66 -20.01
CA ILE A 232 0.70 9.85 -19.25
C ILE A 232 1.50 8.54 -19.16
N ILE A 233 0.88 7.45 -18.69
CA ILE A 233 1.60 6.18 -18.51
C ILE A 233 2.13 5.63 -19.85
N MET A 234 1.31 5.66 -20.90
CA MET A 234 1.69 5.11 -22.21
C MET A 234 2.75 5.97 -22.92
N GLY A 235 2.76 7.29 -22.67
CA GLY A 235 3.75 8.23 -23.19
C GLY A 235 5.06 8.31 -22.39
N SER A 236 5.13 7.67 -21.22
CA SER A 236 6.30 7.71 -20.33
C SER A 236 7.39 6.70 -20.73
N GLN A 237 8.55 6.82 -20.08
CA GLN A 237 9.63 5.84 -20.17
C GLN A 237 9.60 4.85 -18.99
N TYR A 238 10.37 3.77 -19.09
CA TYR A 238 10.68 2.94 -17.94
C TYR A 238 11.51 3.76 -16.94
N ALA A 239 11.12 3.71 -15.67
CA ALA A 239 11.76 4.43 -14.58
C ALA A 239 12.75 3.55 -13.81
N VAL A 240 12.48 2.25 -13.70
CA VAL A 240 13.27 1.33 -12.88
C VAL A 240 14.28 0.55 -13.74
N PRO A 241 15.54 0.41 -13.30
CA PRO A 241 16.51 -0.46 -13.96
C PRO A 241 16.06 -1.93 -14.00
N ASP A 242 16.61 -2.70 -14.96
CA ASP A 242 16.39 -4.14 -14.99
C ASP A 242 16.94 -4.81 -13.73
N ILE A 243 16.11 -5.63 -13.06
CA ILE A 243 16.49 -6.31 -11.82
C ILE A 243 17.29 -7.60 -12.05
N GLY A 244 17.49 -7.99 -13.32
CA GLY A 244 18.14 -9.22 -13.72
C GLY A 244 17.32 -10.48 -13.45
N PHE A 245 18.00 -11.62 -13.57
CA PHE A 245 17.44 -12.96 -13.32
C PHE A 245 18.36 -13.77 -12.43
N ASP A 246 17.82 -14.24 -11.31
CA ASP A 246 18.46 -15.20 -10.44
C ASP A 246 18.30 -16.62 -11.01
N ALA A 247 19.40 -17.16 -11.53
CA ALA A 247 19.42 -18.52 -12.10
C ALA A 247 19.19 -19.63 -11.05
N ASN A 248 19.32 -19.31 -9.76
CA ASN A 248 19.11 -20.24 -8.65
C ASN A 248 17.74 -20.06 -7.99
N ASP A 249 16.83 -19.30 -8.61
CA ASP A 249 15.50 -19.08 -8.05
C ASP A 249 14.74 -20.41 -7.91
N PRO A 250 14.17 -20.71 -6.72
CA PRO A 250 13.54 -22.00 -6.45
C PRO A 250 12.28 -22.27 -7.28
N VAL A 251 11.69 -21.24 -7.91
CA VAL A 251 10.53 -21.40 -8.78
C VAL A 251 10.91 -22.00 -10.15
N GLY A 252 12.19 -21.93 -10.54
CA GLY A 252 12.71 -22.58 -11.75
C GLY A 252 12.25 -21.98 -13.09
N LEU A 253 11.61 -20.81 -13.06
CA LEU A 253 11.19 -20.08 -14.27
C LEU A 253 12.38 -19.39 -14.93
N LYS A 254 12.30 -19.25 -16.25
CA LYS A 254 13.36 -18.71 -17.10
C LYS A 254 12.99 -17.32 -17.64
N PRO A 255 14.00 -16.52 -18.04
CA PRO A 255 13.74 -15.27 -18.76
C PRO A 255 12.86 -15.49 -19.98
N GLY A 256 11.80 -14.69 -20.10
CA GLY A 256 10.88 -14.75 -21.23
C GLY A 256 9.74 -15.75 -21.10
N ASP A 257 9.70 -16.57 -20.04
CA ASP A 257 8.57 -17.49 -19.82
C ASP A 257 7.25 -16.72 -19.68
N ALA A 258 6.17 -17.27 -20.22
CA ALA A 258 4.83 -16.83 -19.86
C ALA A 258 4.59 -17.17 -18.38
N ALA A 259 4.16 -16.17 -17.61
CA ALA A 259 3.99 -16.31 -16.17
C ALA A 259 2.70 -15.63 -15.70
N ALA A 260 2.19 -16.15 -14.58
CA ALA A 260 1.07 -15.59 -13.84
C ALA A 260 1.48 -15.32 -12.40
N VAL A 261 1.09 -14.15 -11.88
CA VAL A 261 1.33 -13.73 -10.49
C VAL A 261 0.02 -13.46 -9.77
N GLU A 262 -0.09 -14.01 -8.56
CA GLU A 262 -1.29 -13.90 -7.69
C GLU A 262 -0.89 -13.74 -6.22
N ALA A 263 -1.70 -13.02 -5.45
CA ALA A 263 -1.51 -12.91 -4.01
C ALA A 263 -1.78 -14.26 -3.30
N THR A 264 -0.96 -14.61 -2.31
CA THR A 264 -1.06 -15.89 -1.57
C THR A 264 -2.19 -15.93 -0.55
N ASP A 265 -2.71 -14.77 -0.17
CA ASP A 265 -3.71 -14.54 0.89
C ASP A 265 -5.11 -14.22 0.32
N ALA A 266 -5.34 -14.57 -0.95
CA ALA A 266 -6.62 -14.44 -1.62
C ALA A 266 -7.00 -15.77 -2.28
N GLN A 267 -8.26 -15.92 -2.68
CA GLN A 267 -8.69 -17.14 -3.38
C GLN A 267 -7.86 -17.38 -4.66
N PRO A 268 -7.13 -18.50 -4.77
CA PRO A 268 -6.27 -18.77 -5.92
C PRO A 268 -7.03 -18.84 -7.25
N GLY A 269 -6.41 -18.36 -8.32
CA GLY A 269 -6.92 -18.43 -9.70
C GLY A 269 -7.95 -17.37 -10.08
N LYS A 270 -8.40 -16.53 -9.14
CA LYS A 270 -9.44 -15.53 -9.44
C LYS A 270 -8.93 -14.30 -10.19
N TYR A 271 -7.74 -13.81 -9.85
CA TYR A 271 -7.23 -12.54 -10.38
C TYR A 271 -5.72 -12.59 -10.71
N PRO A 272 -5.27 -13.54 -11.55
CA PRO A 272 -3.88 -13.59 -11.96
C PRO A 272 -3.53 -12.42 -12.86
N GLN A 273 -2.42 -11.74 -12.54
CA GLN A 273 -1.74 -10.89 -13.50
C GLN A 273 -0.87 -11.77 -14.39
N LYS A 274 -1.14 -11.74 -15.69
CA LYS A 274 -0.38 -12.48 -16.69
C LYS A 274 0.57 -11.55 -17.45
N GLY A 275 1.68 -12.11 -17.90
CA GLY A 275 2.64 -11.42 -18.75
C GLY A 275 3.86 -12.29 -19.02
N ARG A 276 4.84 -11.70 -19.69
CA ARG A 276 6.13 -12.33 -19.97
C ARG A 276 7.10 -12.00 -18.84
N LEU A 277 7.73 -12.99 -18.24
CA LEU A 277 8.66 -12.77 -17.15
C LEU A 277 9.93 -12.07 -17.67
N VAL A 278 10.22 -10.86 -17.18
CA VAL A 278 11.39 -10.03 -17.58
C VAL A 278 12.32 -9.68 -16.44
N GLY A 279 11.97 -10.04 -15.20
CA GLY A 279 12.88 -9.95 -14.07
C GLY A 279 12.47 -10.92 -12.97
N LEU A 280 13.45 -11.55 -12.33
CA LEU A 280 13.23 -12.47 -11.22
C LEU A 280 14.42 -12.41 -10.25
N SER A 281 14.17 -12.00 -9.01
CA SER A 281 15.17 -11.94 -7.96
C SER A 281 14.60 -12.43 -6.64
N ALA A 282 15.46 -12.55 -5.62
CA ALA A 282 15.06 -12.83 -4.25
C ALA A 282 14.06 -11.81 -3.65
N ARG A 283 13.92 -10.62 -4.24
CA ARG A 283 13.04 -9.55 -3.73
C ARG A 283 11.83 -9.27 -4.58
N GLN A 284 11.95 -9.41 -5.90
CA GLN A 284 10.91 -8.98 -6.83
C GLN A 284 10.79 -9.89 -8.05
N ALA A 285 9.60 -9.88 -8.66
CA ALA A 285 9.33 -10.41 -9.98
C ALA A 285 8.70 -9.33 -10.86
N VAL A 286 9.06 -9.33 -12.15
CA VAL A 286 8.61 -8.33 -13.11
C VAL A 286 8.03 -9.03 -14.33
N LEU A 287 6.77 -8.73 -14.64
CA LEU A 287 6.09 -9.16 -15.85
C LEU A 287 6.06 -8.01 -16.84
N GLU A 288 6.40 -8.25 -18.10
CA GLU A 288 6.11 -7.32 -19.19
C GLU A 288 4.82 -7.74 -19.89
N MET A 289 3.90 -6.79 -20.04
CA MET A 289 2.63 -6.98 -20.74
C MET A 289 2.77 -6.62 -22.23
N GLU A 290 1.81 -7.06 -23.06
CA GLU A 290 1.83 -6.81 -24.51
C GLU A 290 1.85 -5.32 -24.88
N ASN A 291 1.28 -4.46 -24.02
CA ASN A 291 1.29 -3.01 -24.21
C ASN A 291 2.59 -2.34 -23.75
N GLY A 292 3.59 -3.11 -23.33
CA GLY A 292 4.91 -2.61 -22.92
C GLY A 292 4.93 -1.96 -21.55
N LEU A 293 3.95 -2.21 -20.67
CA LEU A 293 4.11 -1.87 -19.24
C LEU A 293 4.79 -3.03 -18.52
N ARG A 294 5.60 -2.67 -17.52
CA ARG A 294 6.26 -3.63 -16.62
C ARG A 294 5.52 -3.64 -15.30
N VAL A 295 5.01 -4.80 -14.87
CA VAL A 295 4.27 -4.97 -13.63
C VAL A 295 5.17 -5.66 -12.60
N HIS A 296 5.40 -4.97 -11.49
CA HIS A 296 6.33 -5.33 -10.43
C HIS A 296 5.59 -5.86 -9.22
N PHE A 297 6.05 -7.02 -8.73
CA PHE A 297 5.53 -7.68 -7.54
C PHE A 297 6.67 -7.97 -6.57
N PRO A 298 6.46 -7.76 -5.25
CA PRO A 298 7.38 -8.31 -4.26
C PRO A 298 7.27 -9.84 -4.25
N ARG A 299 8.30 -10.54 -3.77
CA ARG A 299 8.28 -12.00 -3.64
C ARG A 299 7.41 -12.49 -2.49
N VAL A 300 7.47 -11.79 -1.36
CA VAL A 300 6.69 -12.14 -0.18
C VAL A 300 5.23 -11.77 -0.42
N GLY A 301 4.32 -12.72 -0.18
CA GLY A 301 2.87 -12.53 -0.36
C GLY A 301 2.35 -12.85 -1.76
N TYR A 302 3.21 -13.31 -2.68
CA TYR A 302 2.82 -13.62 -4.06
C TYR A 302 3.34 -14.98 -4.53
N THR A 303 2.49 -15.67 -5.29
CA THR A 303 2.90 -16.85 -6.07
C THR A 303 3.25 -16.43 -7.48
N ILE A 304 4.27 -17.06 -8.05
CA ILE A 304 4.67 -16.91 -9.44
C ILE A 304 4.63 -18.31 -10.04
N LYS A 305 3.89 -18.48 -11.13
CA LYS A 305 3.69 -19.78 -11.79
C LYS A 305 3.84 -19.62 -13.29
N GLN A 306 4.15 -20.73 -13.96
CA GLN A 306 4.08 -20.79 -15.42
C GLN A 306 2.64 -20.50 -15.87
N GLY A 307 2.51 -19.59 -16.85
CA GLY A 307 1.25 -18.98 -17.28
C GLY A 307 0.46 -19.78 -18.31
#